data_AF-A0A9C9K1E9-F1
#
_entry.id   AF-A0A9C9K1E9-F1
#
_cell.length_a   1.000
_cell.length_b   1.000
_cell.length_c   1.000
_cell.angle_alpha   90.00
_cell.angle_beta   90.00
_cell.angle_gamma   90.00
#
_symmetry.space_group_name_H-M   'P 1'
#
loop_
_entity.id
_entity.type
_entity.pdbx_description
1 polymer ?
#
loop_
_entity_poly.entity_id
_entity_poly.type
_entity_poly.pdbx_seq_one_letter_code
_entity_poly.pdbx_strand_id
1 'polypeptide(L)'
;MELGEEVFEKYGKVYKNGEVICKEGDKGDSMYIIYEGAVKITKRAHDKETTLAVLKEGDFFGEMAIIDREPRSASAIAEGETK
;
A
#
# COMPACT_ATOMS: atom_id res chain seq x y z
N MET A 1 15.01 -4.32 9.12
CA MET A 1 14.43 -5.68 9.13
C MET A 1 14.77 -6.25 7.76
N GLU A 2 15.76 -7.14 7.66
CA GLU A 2 16.06 -7.77 6.36
C GLU A 2 14.94 -8.77 6.07
N LEU A 3 13.96 -8.34 5.27
CA LEU A 3 13.08 -9.28 4.59
C LEU A 3 13.97 -10.05 3.62
N GLY A 4 14.20 -11.35 3.89
CA GLY A 4 15.02 -12.18 3.02
C GLY A 4 14.40 -12.28 1.62
N GLU A 5 15.24 -12.39 0.59
CA GLU A 5 14.83 -12.52 -0.83
C GLU A 5 13.77 -13.63 -1.01
N GLU A 6 13.87 -14.73 -0.25
CA GLU A 6 12.91 -15.84 -0.23
C GLU A 6 11.46 -15.42 0.08
N VAL A 7 11.27 -14.42 0.96
CA VAL A 7 9.93 -13.91 1.30
C VAL A 7 9.35 -13.15 0.12
N PHE A 8 10.18 -12.35 -0.54
CA PHE A 8 9.77 -11.60 -1.73
C PHE A 8 9.47 -12.53 -2.90
N GLU A 9 10.28 -13.57 -3.13
CA GLU A 9 10.00 -14.56 -4.16
C GLU A 9 8.65 -15.27 -3.95
N LYS A 10 8.26 -15.47 -2.68
CA LYS A 10 7.02 -16.16 -2.34
C LYS A 10 5.77 -15.28 -2.34
N TYR A 11 5.88 -14.02 -1.89
CA TYR A 11 4.72 -13.13 -1.66
C TYR A 11 4.81 -11.77 -2.33
N GLY A 12 5.99 -11.40 -2.82
CA GLY A 12 6.29 -10.10 -3.40
C GLY A 12 5.50 -9.84 -4.68
N LYS A 13 5.26 -8.56 -4.94
CA LYS A 13 4.65 -8.06 -6.17
C LYS A 13 5.36 -6.79 -6.58
N VAL A 14 5.50 -6.59 -7.89
CA VAL A 14 6.05 -5.35 -8.43
C VAL A 14 4.93 -4.52 -9.02
N TYR A 15 4.89 -3.24 -8.67
CA TYR A 15 3.95 -2.26 -9.19
C TYR A 15 4.71 -1.16 -9.92
N LYS A 16 4.17 -0.74 -11.06
CA LYS A 16 4.68 0.40 -11.84
C LYS A 16 4.14 1.71 -11.28
N ASN A 17 4.80 2.81 -11.64
CA ASN A 17 4.39 4.14 -11.23
C ASN A 17 2.91 4.41 -11.53
N GLY A 18 2.16 4.81 -10.50
CA GLY A 18 0.73 5.11 -10.58
C GLY A 18 -0.20 3.90 -10.50
N GLU A 19 0.30 2.68 -10.39
CA GLU A 19 -0.56 1.51 -10.19
C GLU A 19 -1.17 1.51 -8.78
N VAL A 20 -2.47 1.18 -8.71
CA VAL A 20 -3.21 1.09 -7.46
C VAL A 20 -2.93 -0.27 -6.83
N ILE A 21 -2.35 -0.25 -5.62
CA ILE A 21 -2.05 -1.45 -4.84
C ILE A 21 -3.31 -1.91 -4.08
N CYS A 22 -4.03 -0.95 -3.50
CA CYS A 22 -5.37 -1.17 -2.97
C CYS A 22 -6.19 0.13 -3.03
N LYS A 23 -7.51 0.01 -3.09
CA LYS A 23 -8.42 1.14 -3.22
C LYS A 23 -9.24 1.34 -1.96
N GLU A 24 -9.47 2.60 -1.59
CA GLU A 24 -10.40 2.98 -0.52
C GLU A 24 -11.77 2.32 -0.74
N GLY A 25 -12.33 1.76 0.34
CA GLY A 25 -13.64 1.08 0.34
C GLY A 25 -13.60 -0.39 -0.10
N ASP A 26 -12.49 -0.88 -0.65
CA ASP A 26 -12.36 -2.31 -0.97
C ASP A 26 -12.25 -3.14 0.32
N LYS A 27 -12.63 -4.42 0.26
CA LYS A 27 -12.35 -5.35 1.35
C LYS A 27 -10.83 -5.51 1.50
N GLY A 28 -10.32 -5.42 2.73
CA GLY A 28 -8.91 -5.65 3.03
C GLY A 28 -8.70 -6.86 3.93
N ASP A 29 -8.04 -7.89 3.41
CA ASP A 29 -7.64 -9.10 4.15
C ASP A 29 -6.11 -9.30 4.18
N SER A 30 -5.36 -8.30 3.70
CA SER A 30 -3.90 -8.29 3.63
C SER A 30 -3.32 -6.96 4.10
N MET A 31 -2.08 -6.99 4.59
CA MET A 31 -1.24 -5.80 4.76
C MET A 31 0.03 -5.96 3.92
N TYR A 32 0.70 -4.84 3.68
CA TYR A 32 1.87 -4.76 2.82
C TYR A 32 3.03 -4.13 3.55
N ILE A 33 4.25 -4.58 3.26
CA ILE A 33 5.50 -3.93 3.64
C ILE A 33 6.15 -3.51 2.34
N ILE A 34 6.67 -2.28 2.27
CA ILE A 34 7.37 -1.77 1.10
C ILE A 34 8.80 -2.33 1.14
N TYR A 35 9.12 -3.21 0.19
CA TYR A 35 10.45 -3.79 0.07
C TYR A 35 11.42 -2.83 -0.63
N GLU A 36 10.94 -2.10 -1.65
CA GLU A 36 11.71 -1.08 -2.36
C GLU A 36 10.76 -0.06 -3.00
N GLY A 37 11.16 1.20 -3.10
CA GLY A 37 10.37 2.26 -3.74
C GLY A 37 9.51 3.04 -2.76
N ALA A 38 8.40 3.59 -3.26
CA ALA A 38 7.51 4.46 -2.47
C ALA A 38 6.03 4.23 -2.80
N VAL A 39 5.16 4.53 -1.82
CA VAL A 39 3.71 4.40 -1.95
C VAL A 39 3.03 5.65 -1.42
N LYS A 40 2.15 6.23 -2.23
CA LYS A 40 1.28 7.33 -1.85
C LYS A 40 -0.01 6.80 -1.25
N ILE A 41 -0.34 7.24 -0.04
CA ILE A 41 -1.63 6.98 0.59
C ILE A 41 -2.55 8.17 0.31
N THR A 42 -3.69 7.90 -0.32
CA THR A 42 -4.64 8.94 -0.75
C THR A 42 -6.04 8.65 -0.26
N LYS A 43 -6.80 9.71 0.03
CA LYS A 43 -8.22 9.61 0.37
C LYS A 43 -9.04 10.53 -0.52
N ARG A 44 -10.22 10.08 -0.93
CA ARG A 44 -11.14 10.89 -1.74
C ARG A 44 -12.24 11.49 -0.88
N ALA A 45 -12.43 12.81 -0.95
CA ALA A 45 -13.55 13.51 -0.34
C ALA A 45 -14.10 14.54 -1.31
N HIS A 46 -15.42 14.52 -1.55
CA HIS A 46 -16.12 15.49 -2.42
C HIS A 46 -15.40 15.73 -3.77
N ASP A 47 -15.11 14.64 -4.49
CA ASP A 47 -14.40 14.60 -5.77
C ASP A 47 -12.95 15.11 -5.77
N LYS A 48 -12.39 15.44 -4.60
CA LYS A 48 -10.98 15.77 -4.45
C LYS A 48 -10.23 14.59 -3.85
N GLU A 49 -9.09 14.30 -4.45
CA GLU A 49 -8.14 13.33 -3.92
C GLU A 49 -7.04 14.07 -3.16
N THR A 50 -6.84 13.69 -1.91
CA THR A 50 -5.82 14.29 -1.05
C THR A 50 -4.80 13.23 -0.68
N THR A 51 -3.52 13.56 -0.84
CA THR A 51 -2.42 12.74 -0.33
C THR A 51 -2.33 12.89 1.18
N LEU A 52 -2.46 11.79 1.90
CA LEU A 52 -2.35 11.74 3.36
C LEU A 52 -0.89 11.53 3.79
N ALA A 53 -0.17 10.67 3.07
CA ALA A 53 1.23 10.33 3.35
C ALA A 53 1.92 9.78 2.09
N VAL A 54 3.25 9.82 2.10
CA VAL A 54 4.11 9.06 1.18
C VAL A 54 5.00 8.17 2.04
N LEU A 55 4.83 6.87 1.89
CA LEU A 55 5.55 5.81 2.60
C LEU A 55 6.72 5.33 1.74
N LYS A 56 7.77 4.84 2.39
CA LYS A 56 9.03 4.41 1.73
C LYS A 56 9.39 2.99 2.15
N GLU A 57 10.49 2.50 1.59
CA GLU A 57 11.11 1.23 2.00
C GLU A 57 11.13 1.03 3.53
N GLY A 58 10.67 -0.15 3.95
CA GLY A 58 10.56 -0.54 5.36
C GLY A 58 9.25 -0.11 6.04
N ASP A 59 8.52 0.86 5.49
CA ASP A 59 7.18 1.20 5.98
C ASP A 59 6.18 0.11 5.57
N PHE A 60 5.05 0.05 6.30
CA PHE A 60 3.95 -0.86 6.03
C PHE A 60 2.62 -0.14 6.02
N PHE A 61 1.62 -0.73 5.36
CA PHE A 61 0.27 -0.17 5.28
C PHE A 61 -0.80 -1.24 5.08
N GLY A 62 -2.05 -0.85 5.31
CA GLY A 62 -3.23 -1.69 5.09
C GLY A 62 -3.61 -2.56 6.30
N GLU A 63 -2.90 -2.41 7.41
CA GLU A 63 -3.15 -3.08 8.69
C GLU A 63 -4.50 -2.70 9.31
N MET A 64 -4.98 -1.46 9.11
CA MET A 64 -6.25 -0.99 9.67
C MET A 64 -7.43 -1.86 9.24
N ALA A 65 -7.48 -2.27 7.96
CA ALA A 65 -8.58 -3.09 7.44
C ALA A 65 -8.64 -4.48 8.11
N ILE A 66 -7.49 -4.99 8.58
CA ILE A 66 -7.41 -6.26 9.32
C ILE A 66 -7.79 -6.06 10.78
N ILE A 67 -7.24 -5.02 11.42
CA ILE A 67 -7.41 -4.75 12.85
C ILE A 67 -8.86 -4.36 13.15
N ASP A 68 -9.39 -3.39 12.40
CA ASP A 68 -10.72 -2.84 12.62
C ASP A 68 -11.82 -3.71 11.97
N ARG A 69 -11.42 -4.63 11.08
CA ARG A 69 -12.32 -5.46 10.25
C ARG A 69 -13.27 -4.65 9.38
N GLU A 70 -12.83 -3.46 8.99
CA GLU A 70 -13.54 -2.55 8.10
C GLU A 70 -12.88 -2.53 6.70
N PRO A 71 -13.58 -2.00 5.68
CA PRO A 71 -12.97 -1.78 4.36
C PRO A 71 -11.71 -0.88 4.42
N ARG A 72 -10.92 -0.88 3.35
CA ARG A 72 -9.73 -0.03 3.21
C ARG A 72 -10.07 1.43 3.50
N SER A 73 -9.39 2.02 4.48
CA SER A 73 -9.64 3.39 4.96
C SER A 73 -9.15 4.49 4.00
N ALA A 74 -8.26 4.12 3.08
CA ALA A 74 -7.63 4.95 2.05
C ALA A 74 -7.13 4.06 0.88
N SER A 75 -6.82 4.68 -0.26
CA SER A 75 -6.15 4.02 -1.38
C SER A 75 -4.63 4.10 -1.22
N ALA A 76 -3.92 3.09 -1.72
CA ALA A 76 -2.46 3.05 -1.81
C ALA A 76 -2.04 2.94 -3.28
N ILE A 77 -1.14 3.81 -3.72
CA ILE A 77 -0.73 3.96 -5.12
C ILE A 77 0.79 3.98 -5.19
N ALA A 78 1.40 3.19 -6.07
CA ALA A 78 2.85 3.19 -6.26
C ALA A 78 3.35 4.55 -6.80
N GLU A 79 4.44 5.06 -6.23
CA GLU A 79 5.14 6.27 -6.70
C GLU A 79 6.53 5.87 -7.19
N GLY A 80 6.67 5.72 -8.50
CA GLY A 80 7.79 5.00 -9.12
C GLY A 80 7.53 3.49 -9.26
N GLU A 81 8.57 2.74 -9.64
CA GLU A 81 8.54 1.28 -9.51
C GLU A 81 8.66 0.92 -8.02
N THR A 82 7.72 0.10 -7.53
CA THR A 82 7.61 -0.25 -6.11
C THR A 82 7.45 -1.75 -5.95
N LYS A 83 8.14 -2.30 -4.95
CA LYS A 83 8.18 -3.73 -4.62
C LYS A 83 7.60 -3.96 -3.23
#